data_AF-A0A2G6DJQ9-F1
#
_entry.id   AF-A0A2G6DJQ9-F1
#
_cell.length_a   1.000
_cell.length_b   1.000
_cell.length_c   1.000
_cell.angle_alpha   90.00
_cell.angle_beta   90.00
_cell.angle_gamma   90.00
#
_symmetry.space_group_name_H-M   'P 1'
#
loop_
_entity.id
_entity.type
_entity.pdbx_description
1 polymer ?
#
loop_
_entity_poly.entity_id
_entity_poly.type
_entity_poly.pdbx_seq_one_letter_code
_entity_poly.pdbx_strand_id
1 'polypeptide(L)' 'MSALSLATILAVPQASATDRTLNIYNWSDYIDDSVIEDFEKSTGININYDVFDSNEVLETKLLAGSSGYDLV' A
#
# COMPACT_ATOMS: atom_id res chain seq x y z
N MET A 1 -33.09 46.10 -16.74
CA MET A 1 -32.72 44.76 -17.23
C MET A 1 -31.50 44.33 -16.44
N SER A 2 -31.72 43.66 -15.30
CA SER A 2 -30.64 43.21 -14.42
C SER A 2 -30.13 41.86 -14.94
N ALA A 3 -28.91 41.84 -15.45
CA ALA A 3 -28.24 40.60 -15.86
C ALA A 3 -27.63 39.93 -14.62
N LEU A 4 -28.22 38.81 -14.20
CA LEU A 4 -27.73 37.97 -13.12
C LEU A 4 -26.62 37.07 -13.68
N SER A 5 -25.35 37.41 -13.42
CA SER A 5 -24.22 36.58 -13.83
C SER A 5 -24.17 35.31 -12.98
N LEU A 6 -24.43 34.16 -13.62
CA LEU A 6 -24.37 32.84 -13.02
C LEU A 6 -22.89 32.39 -12.98
N ALA A 7 -22.28 32.39 -11.79
CA ALA A 7 -20.92 31.89 -11.60
C ALA A 7 -20.94 30.35 -11.55
N THR A 8 -20.44 29.70 -12.60
CA THR A 8 -20.28 28.24 -12.67
C THR A 8 -19.11 27.83 -11.77
N ILE A 9 -19.41 27.20 -10.64
CA ILE A 9 -18.41 26.56 -9.79
C ILE A 9 -17.91 25.31 -10.53
N LEU A 10 -16.65 25.33 -10.98
CA LEU A 10 -15.97 24.16 -11.49
C LEU A 10 -15.68 23.23 -10.30
N ALA A 11 -16.40 22.10 -10.23
CA ALA A 11 -16.09 21.04 -9.29
C ALA A 11 -14.74 20.43 -9.66
N VAL A 12 -13.73 20.65 -8.80
CA VAL A 12 -12.43 19.99 -8.92
C VAL A 12 -12.64 18.52 -8.55
N PRO A 13 -12.27 17.55 -9.40
CA PRO A 13 -12.33 16.15 -9.01
C PRO A 13 -11.34 15.94 -7.87
N GLN A 14 -11.85 15.65 -6.66
CA GLN A 14 -11.01 15.11 -5.61
C GLN A 14 -10.55 13.73 -6.07
N ALA A 15 -9.26 13.57 -6.31
CA ALA A 15 -8.66 12.26 -6.46
C ALA A 15 -8.95 11.49 -5.18
N SER A 16 -9.82 10.48 -5.25
CA SER A 16 -10.00 9.53 -4.17
C SER A 16 -8.66 8.87 -3.91
N ALA A 17 -8.18 8.92 -2.67
CA ALA A 17 -7.03 8.14 -2.26
C ALA A 17 -7.38 6.66 -2.51
N THR A 18 -6.82 6.06 -3.55
CA THR A 18 -6.81 4.61 -3.70
C THR A 18 -6.19 4.06 -2.43
N ASP A 19 -6.87 3.14 -1.76
CA ASP A 19 -6.30 2.40 -0.63
C ASP A 19 -5.10 1.61 -1.17
N ARG A 20 -3.89 2.12 -0.94
CA ARG A 20 -2.66 1.53 -1.45
C ARG A 20 -2.15 0.55 -0.41
N THR A 21 -2.11 -0.73 -0.76
CA THR A 21 -1.50 -1.76 0.08
C THR A 21 -0.24 -2.29 -0.59
N LEU A 22 0.84 -2.40 0.17
CA LEU A 22 2.09 -3.03 -0.24
C LEU A 22 2.23 -4.37 0.49
N ASN A 23 2.41 -5.45 -0.28
CA ASN A 23 2.54 -6.81 0.24
C ASN A 23 4.01 -7.19 0.33
N ILE A 24 4.50 -7.48 1.52
CA ILE A 24 5.90 -7.79 1.81
C ILE A 24 6.01 -9.19 2.42
N TYR A 25 7.00 -9.96 1.99
CA TYR A 25 7.36 -11.23 2.60
C TYR A 25 8.82 -11.23 3.00
N ASN A 26 9.14 -11.35 4.29
CA ASN A 26 10.52 -11.22 4.77
C ASN A 26 10.83 -12.24 5.88
N TRP A 27 12.08 -12.30 6.32
CA TRP A 27 12.48 -13.12 7.46
C TRP A 27 11.77 -12.70 8.75
N SER A 28 11.37 -13.69 9.55
CA SER A 28 10.89 -13.49 10.92
C SER A 28 11.92 -12.73 11.76
N ASP A 29 11.46 -11.83 12.62
CA ASP A 29 12.27 -11.04 13.57
C ASP A 29 13.36 -10.16 12.91
N TYR A 30 13.22 -9.85 11.61
CA TYR A 30 14.24 -9.08 10.87
C TYR A 30 13.99 -7.56 10.84
N ILE A 31 12.76 -7.13 11.10
CA ILE A 31 12.37 -5.72 11.20
C ILE A 31 11.59 -5.51 12.50
N ASP A 32 11.71 -4.32 13.08
CA ASP A 32 10.90 -3.90 14.21
C ASP A 32 9.55 -3.36 13.71
N ASP A 33 8.45 -3.76 14.37
CA ASP A 33 7.08 -3.35 14.01
C ASP A 33 6.93 -1.82 13.94
N SER A 34 7.68 -1.07 14.76
CA SER A 34 7.66 0.40 14.74
C SER A 34 8.08 0.99 13.39
N VAL A 35 8.97 0.32 12.66
CA VAL A 35 9.41 0.77 11.32
C VAL A 35 8.28 0.63 10.32
N ILE A 36 7.49 -0.45 10.42
CA ILE A 36 6.30 -0.66 9.58
C ILE A 36 5.28 0.43 9.88
N GLU A 37 4.96 0.65 11.15
CA GLU A 37 4.01 1.69 11.54
C GLU A 37 4.43 3.09 11.09
N ASP A 38 5.71 3.44 11.23
CA ASP A 38 6.24 4.75 10.82
C ASP A 38 6.22 4.91 9.29
N PHE A 39 6.44 3.83 8.55
CA PHE A 39 6.28 3.82 7.10
C PHE A 39 4.82 4.07 6.70
N GLU A 40 3.87 3.36 7.31
CA GLU A 40 2.43 3.55 7.05
C GLU A 40 2.00 4.98 7.37
N LYS A 41 2.40 5.52 8.53
CA LYS A 41 2.09 6.89 8.96
C LYS A 41 2.67 7.96 8.01
N SER A 42 3.89 7.76 7.53
CA SER A 42 4.59 8.75 6.69
C SER A 42 4.14 8.74 5.24
N THR A 43 3.70 7.60 4.72
CA THR A 43 3.36 7.43 3.30
C THR A 43 1.85 7.33 3.04
N GLY A 44 1.07 6.93 4.04
CA GLY A 44 -0.35 6.59 3.89
C GLY A 44 -0.58 5.29 3.10
N ILE A 45 0.45 4.46 2.93
CA ILE A 45 0.36 3.14 2.30
C ILE A 45 0.21 2.12 3.40
N ASN A 46 -0.81 1.26 3.31
CA ASN A 46 -0.97 0.12 4.21
C ASN A 46 0.05 -0.96 3.87
N ILE A 47 0.59 -1.63 4.88
CA ILE A 47 1.50 -2.75 4.71
C ILE A 47 0.78 -4.05 5.08
N ASN A 48 0.82 -5.02 4.17
CA ASN A 48 0.56 -6.41 4.49
C ASN A 48 1.90 -7.13 4.62
N TYR A 49 2.31 -7.45 5.85
CA TYR A 49 3.63 -8.00 6.16
C TYR A 49 3.52 -9.44 6.63
N ASP A 50 4.02 -10.37 5.82
CA ASP A 50 4.13 -11.78 6.18
C ASP A 50 5.59 -12.15 6.42
N VAL A 51 5.80 -13.22 7.20
CA VAL A 51 7.14 -13.69 7.55
C VAL A 51 7.41 -15.15 7.18
N PHE A 52 8.68 -15.46 6.91
CA PHE A 52 9.19 -16.82 6.72
C PHE A 52 10.43 -17.11 7.58
N ASP A 53 10.71 -18.39 7.77
CA ASP A 53 11.79 -18.91 8.63
C ASP A 53 12.87 -19.68 7.86
N SER A 54 12.69 -19.86 6.55
CA SER A 54 13.59 -20.63 5.69
C SER A 54 13.45 -20.25 4.22
N ASN A 55 14.53 -20.40 3.45
CA ASN A 55 14.51 -20.14 2.01
C ASN A 55 13.61 -21.13 1.27
N GLU A 56 13.52 -22.37 1.75
CA GLU A 56 12.67 -23.41 1.15
C GLU A 56 11.18 -23.03 1.18
N VAL A 57 10.73 -22.38 2.26
CA VAL A 57 9.36 -21.87 2.39
C VAL A 57 9.13 -20.69 1.44
N LEU A 58 10.08 -19.76 1.36
CA LEU A 58 10.04 -18.65 0.39
C LEU A 58 9.96 -19.17 -1.05
N GLU A 59 10.90 -20.04 -1.44
CA GLU A 59 11.00 -20.59 -2.79
C GLU A 59 9.72 -21.34 -3.18
N THR A 60 9.18 -22.16 -2.27
CA THR A 60 7.91 -22.87 -2.51
C THR A 60 6.78 -21.92 -2.88
N LYS A 61 6.69 -20.77 -2.19
CA LYS A 61 5.64 -19.77 -2.43
C LYS A 61 5.85 -19.01 -3.74
N LEU A 62 7.10 -18.72 -4.11
CA LEU A 62 7.42 -18.08 -5.39
C LEU A 62 7.18 -19.02 -6.58
N LEU A 63 7.57 -20.29 -6.46
CA LEU A 63 7.43 -21.30 -7.51
C LEU A 63 5.97 -21.72 -7.74
N ALA A 64 5.10 -21.59 -6.73
CA ALA A 64 3.65 -21.76 -6.90
C ALA A 64 3.06 -20.75 -7.90
N GLY A 65 3.77 -19.66 -8.20
CA GLY A 65 3.36 -18.61 -9.11
C GLY A 65 2.36 -17.65 -8.46
N SER A 66 2.25 -16.42 -8.99
CA SER A 66 1.38 -15.37 -8.45
C SER A 66 1.49 -15.24 -6.92
N SER A 67 2.73 -15.09 -6.42
CA SER A 67 3.03 -15.09 -4.97
C SER A 67 2.18 -14.11 -4.16
N GLY A 68 1.68 -13.04 -4.80
CA GLY A 68 0.86 -12.01 -4.17
C GLY A 68 1.69 -10.98 -3.41
N TYR A 69 3.02 -11.04 -3.49
CA TYR A 69 3.93 -10.10 -2.85
C TYR A 69 4.57 -9.16 -3.86
N ASP A 70 4.71 -7.91 -3.46
CA ASP A 70 5.37 -6.85 -4.20
C ASP A 70 6.87 -6.78 -3.87
N LEU A 71 7.26 -7.24 -2.67
CA LEU A 71 8.64 -7.30 -2.18
C LEU A 71 8.89 -8.63 -1.44
N VAL A 72 10.01 -9.28 -1.76
CA VAL A 72 10.53 -10.48 -1.08
C VAL A 72 12.05 -10.37 -0.85
#